data_AF-A0A2V8JBR3-F1
#
_entry.id   AF-A0A2V8JBR3-F1
#
_cell.length_a   1.000
_cell.length_b   1.000
_cell.length_c   1.000
_cell.angle_alpha   90.00
_cell.angle_beta   90.00
_cell.angle_gamma   90.00
#
_symmetry.space_group_name_H-M   'P 1'
#
loop_
_entity.id
_entity.type
_entity.pdbx_description
1 polymer ?
#
loop_
_entity_poly.entity_id
_entity_poly.type
_entity_poly.pdbx_seq_one_letter_code
_entity_poly.pdbx_strand_id
1 'polypeptide(L)'
;MSGTKPKIGNIIGVRRLVFRDAPRKTLVVTLGKPRRMKGHQDWECPFRIKGAGVARLEFGYGVDALQALTTALEGIRAMLDEIGKPLAWSGVLPDHTGFPRNIPIGAGPELSSRLERLVDRQLNRHVRQLERRHKKRLSKAGASTARTRRD
;
A
#
# COMPACT_ATOMS: atom_id res chain seq x y z
N MET A 1 -16.15 -11.47 33.55
CA MET A 1 -15.53 -10.24 33.00
C MET A 1 -16.29 -9.86 31.74
N SER A 2 -17.03 -8.74 31.74
CA SER A 2 -17.80 -8.29 30.57
C SER A 2 -16.84 -7.73 29.52
N GLY A 3 -16.46 -8.56 28.55
CA GLY A 3 -15.53 -8.21 27.48
C GLY A 3 -16.18 -7.24 26.50
N THR A 4 -15.82 -5.95 26.58
CA THR A 4 -16.24 -4.97 25.59
C THR A 4 -15.62 -5.35 24.24
N LYS A 5 -16.44 -5.53 23.19
CA LYS A 5 -15.94 -5.86 21.84
C LYS A 5 -14.82 -4.88 21.43
N PRO A 6 -13.72 -5.36 20.82
CA PRO A 6 -12.65 -4.49 20.39
C PRO A 6 -13.19 -3.42 19.43
N LYS A 7 -12.77 -2.16 19.64
CA LYS A 7 -13.20 -1.00 18.85
C LYS A 7 -12.00 -0.40 18.13
N ILE A 8 -12.22 0.01 16.88
CA ILE A 8 -11.22 0.69 16.05
C ILE A 8 -10.80 2.06 16.60
N GLY A 9 -11.63 2.71 17.41
CA GLY A 9 -11.33 4.04 17.96
C GLY A 9 -11.31 5.13 16.89
N ASN A 10 -10.44 6.13 17.07
CA ASN A 10 -10.31 7.26 16.15
C ASN A 10 -9.71 6.81 14.82
N ILE A 11 -10.39 7.06 13.71
CA ILE A 11 -9.93 6.69 12.37
C ILE A 11 -8.96 7.75 11.85
N ILE A 12 -7.82 7.32 11.33
CA ILE A 12 -6.80 8.19 10.73
C ILE A 12 -6.62 7.98 9.23
N GLY A 13 -7.20 6.90 8.68
CA GLY A 13 -7.11 6.62 7.26
C GLY A 13 -8.18 5.65 6.78
N VAL A 14 -8.62 5.84 5.54
CA VAL A 14 -9.55 4.94 4.85
C VAL A 14 -9.06 4.72 3.44
N ARG A 15 -9.08 3.47 2.97
CA ARG A 15 -8.84 3.14 1.57
C ARG A 15 -9.94 2.25 1.03
N ARG A 16 -10.51 2.63 -0.11
CA ARG A 16 -11.46 1.82 -0.87
C ARG A 16 -10.73 1.08 -1.99
N LEU A 17 -10.93 -0.23 -2.04
CA LEU A 17 -10.42 -1.13 -3.05
C LEU A 17 -11.59 -1.70 -3.85
N VAL A 18 -11.35 -1.97 -5.12
CA VAL A 18 -12.29 -2.66 -6.01
C VAL A 18 -11.71 -4.00 -6.44
N PHE A 19 -12.56 -4.99 -6.62
CA PHE A 19 -12.19 -6.24 -7.25
C PHE A 19 -12.10 -6.02 -8.76
N ARG A 20 -11.01 -6.42 -9.41
CA ARG A 20 -10.86 -6.23 -10.87
C ARG A 20 -11.90 -7.01 -11.68
N ASP A 21 -12.18 -8.24 -11.25
CA ASP A 21 -13.16 -9.14 -11.84
C ASP A 21 -14.62 -8.77 -11.50
N ALA A 22 -14.82 -7.93 -10.48
CA ALA A 22 -16.14 -7.44 -10.08
C ALA A 22 -16.05 -6.00 -9.55
N PRO A 23 -15.91 -4.97 -10.40
CA PRO A 23 -15.66 -3.59 -9.97
C PRO A 23 -16.76 -2.98 -9.07
N ARG A 24 -17.98 -3.53 -9.12
CA ARG A 24 -19.09 -3.16 -8.23
C ARG A 24 -18.94 -3.70 -6.81
N LYS A 25 -18.11 -4.73 -6.61
CA LYS A 25 -17.73 -5.22 -5.28
C LYS A 25 -16.58 -4.38 -4.76
N THR A 26 -16.69 -3.93 -3.51
CA THR A 26 -15.67 -3.10 -2.88
C THR A 26 -15.22 -3.70 -1.55
N LEU A 27 -13.94 -3.52 -1.24
CA LEU A 27 -13.38 -3.68 0.10
C LEU A 27 -13.01 -2.31 0.64
N VAL A 28 -13.25 -2.10 1.93
CA VAL A 28 -12.87 -0.89 2.64
C VAL A 28 -11.89 -1.28 3.73
N VAL A 29 -10.69 -0.73 3.64
CA VAL A 29 -9.67 -0.79 4.69
C VAL A 29 -9.79 0.48 5.52
N THR A 30 -9.90 0.35 6.84
CA THR A 30 -9.91 1.47 7.80
C THR A 30 -8.73 1.30 8.75
N LEU A 31 -7.98 2.36 8.97
CA LEU A 31 -6.86 2.40 9.90
C LEU A 31 -7.20 3.34 11.06
N GLY A 32 -7.06 2.84 12.28
CA GLY A 32 -7.26 3.62 13.50
C GLY A 32 -5.95 4.21 14.02
N LYS A 33 -6.09 5.20 14.91
CA LYS A 33 -4.96 5.85 15.58
C LYS A 33 -4.23 4.84 16.48
N PRO A 34 -2.90 4.73 16.40
CA PRO A 34 -2.12 3.97 17.37
C PRO A 34 -2.43 4.44 18.81
N ARG A 35 -2.52 3.48 19.73
CA ARG A 35 -2.82 3.74 21.14
C ARG A 35 -2.06 2.77 22.03
N ARG A 36 -1.80 3.18 23.27
CA ARG A 36 -1.25 2.28 24.28
C ARG A 36 -2.26 1.18 24.61
N MET A 37 -1.75 -0.04 24.75
CA MET A 37 -2.53 -1.15 25.24
C MET A 37 -2.84 -0.94 26.73
N LYS A 38 -4.07 -1.22 27.15
CA LYS A 38 -4.44 -1.08 28.57
C LYS A 38 -3.69 -2.13 29.39
N GLY A 39 -2.91 -1.68 30.38
CA GLY A 39 -2.17 -2.58 31.28
C GLY A 39 -0.86 -3.16 30.71
N HIS A 40 -0.42 -2.71 29.54
CA HIS A 40 0.85 -3.12 28.91
C HIS A 40 1.68 -1.89 28.53
N GLN A 41 2.99 -2.06 28.38
CA GLN A 41 3.87 -0.99 27.88
C GLN A 41 3.81 -0.84 26.35
N ASP A 42 3.28 -1.85 25.66
CA ASP A 42 3.20 -1.89 24.21
C ASP A 42 2.09 -1.01 23.63
N TRP A 43 2.21 -0.79 22.33
CA TRP A 43 1.26 -0.07 21.50
C TRP A 43 0.52 -1.01 20.56
N GLU A 44 -0.73 -0.66 20.29
CA GLU A 44 -1.53 -1.30 19.26
C GLU A 44 -2.05 -0.25 18.26
N CYS A 45 -2.10 -0.63 16.99
CA CYS A 45 -2.75 0.14 15.94
C CYS A 45 -3.87 -0.71 15.33
N PRO A 46 -5.14 -0.39 15.63
CA PRO A 46 -6.26 -1.14 15.11
C PRO A 46 -6.49 -0.86 13.63
N PHE A 47 -6.89 -1.88 12.88
CA PHE A 47 -7.34 -1.72 11.52
C PHE A 47 -8.44 -2.70 11.16
N ARG A 48 -9.26 -2.35 10.18
CA ARG A 48 -10.43 -3.13 9.78
C ARG A 48 -10.49 -3.29 8.28
N ILE A 49 -10.79 -4.50 7.82
CA ILE A 49 -11.08 -4.82 6.42
C ILE A 49 -12.54 -5.27 6.36
N LYS A 50 -13.37 -4.54 5.61
CA LYS A 50 -14.81 -4.82 5.47
C LYS A 50 -15.27 -4.77 4.01
N GLY A 51 -16.08 -5.73 3.59
CA GLY A 51 -16.71 -5.78 2.26
C GLY A 51 -16.58 -7.16 1.63
N ALA A 52 -17.41 -7.46 0.62
CA ALA A 52 -17.39 -8.73 -0.12
C ALA A 52 -17.37 -10.00 0.77
N GLY A 53 -18.16 -10.00 1.85
CA GLY A 53 -18.23 -11.10 2.81
C GLY A 53 -17.12 -11.12 3.87
N VAL A 54 -16.14 -10.21 3.79
CA VAL A 54 -15.09 -10.05 4.79
C VAL A 54 -15.49 -8.97 5.81
N ALA A 55 -15.27 -9.25 7.09
CA ALA A 55 -15.38 -8.28 8.17
C ALA A 55 -14.41 -8.65 9.30
N ARG A 56 -13.17 -8.17 9.22
CA ARG A 56 -12.11 -8.43 10.21
C ARG A 56 -11.65 -7.14 10.87
N LEU A 57 -11.50 -7.14 12.19
CA LEU A 57 -10.88 -6.09 12.98
C LEU A 57 -9.64 -6.71 13.64
N GLU A 58 -8.47 -6.23 13.24
CA GLU A 58 -7.18 -6.73 13.68
C GLU A 58 -6.31 -5.58 14.20
N PHE A 59 -5.13 -5.92 14.71
CA PHE A 59 -4.23 -4.98 15.35
C PHE A 59 -2.79 -5.23 14.90
N GLY A 60 -2.08 -4.16 14.57
CA GLY A 60 -0.62 -4.17 14.55
C GLY A 60 -0.09 -3.85 15.94
N TYR A 61 0.97 -4.53 16.37
CA TYR A 61 1.59 -4.33 17.68
C TYR A 61 3.02 -3.83 17.54
N GLY A 62 3.50 -3.10 18.55
CA GLY A 62 4.88 -2.63 18.62
C GLY A 62 5.21 -2.00 19.97
N VAL A 63 6.50 -1.79 20.23
CA VAL A 63 7.00 -1.15 21.45
C VAL A 63 6.70 0.36 21.47
N ASP A 64 6.42 0.94 20.31
CA ASP A 64 5.99 2.32 20.15
C ASP A 64 4.86 2.47 19.11
N ALA A 65 4.33 3.69 19.02
CA ALA A 65 3.24 4.03 18.11
C ALA A 65 3.59 3.85 16.62
N LEU A 66 4.85 4.09 16.24
CA LEU A 66 5.33 4.01 14.86
C LEU A 66 5.44 2.55 14.44
N GLN A 67 6.04 1.70 15.27
CA GLN A 67 6.13 0.27 15.02
C GLN A 67 4.74 -0.36 14.96
N ALA A 68 3.84 -0.03 15.89
CA ALA A 68 2.47 -0.55 15.85
C ALA A 68 1.75 -0.16 14.54
N LEU A 69 1.96 1.07 14.06
CA LEU A 69 1.42 1.56 12.79
C LEU A 69 2.02 0.81 11.59
N THR A 70 3.33 0.63 11.52
CA THR A 70 3.96 -0.09 10.41
C THR A 70 3.57 -1.57 10.40
N THR A 71 3.49 -2.22 11.56
CA THR A 71 2.97 -3.58 11.72
C THR A 71 1.51 -3.68 11.27
N ALA A 72 0.67 -2.67 11.55
CA ALA A 72 -0.72 -2.67 11.08
C ALA A 72 -0.81 -2.57 9.55
N LEU A 73 0.04 -1.74 8.92
CA LEU A 73 0.11 -1.65 7.46
C LEU A 73 0.57 -2.97 6.82
N GLU A 74 1.49 -3.67 7.46
CA GLU A 74 1.95 -4.99 7.04
C GLU A 74 0.85 -6.05 7.19
N GLY A 75 0.15 -6.07 8.32
CA GLY A 75 -0.99 -6.95 8.55
C GLY A 75 -2.14 -6.71 7.58
N ILE A 76 -2.42 -5.45 7.22
CA ILE A 76 -3.35 -5.11 6.14
C ILE A 76 -2.88 -5.77 4.84
N ARG A 77 -1.61 -5.59 4.47
CA ARG A 77 -1.09 -6.13 3.22
C ARG A 77 -1.20 -7.67 3.19
N ALA A 78 -0.80 -8.33 4.26
CA ALA A 78 -0.87 -9.79 4.39
C ALA A 78 -2.30 -10.30 4.21
N MET A 79 -3.29 -9.72 4.88
CA MET A 79 -4.69 -10.12 4.72
C MET A 79 -5.27 -9.82 3.35
N LEU A 80 -4.85 -8.74 2.69
CA LEU A 80 -5.28 -8.49 1.31
C LEU A 80 -4.70 -9.53 0.35
N ASP A 81 -3.46 -9.99 0.58
CA ASP A 81 -2.86 -11.08 -0.19
C ASP A 81 -3.58 -12.42 0.10
N GLU A 82 -4.01 -12.70 1.34
CA GLU A 82 -4.79 -13.90 1.72
C GLU A 82 -6.14 -14.00 1.01
N ILE A 83 -6.78 -12.86 0.68
CA ILE A 83 -8.05 -12.86 -0.06
C ILE A 83 -7.86 -13.52 -1.44
N GLY A 84 -6.63 -13.53 -1.98
CA GLY A 84 -6.27 -14.26 -3.20
C GLY A 84 -6.96 -13.73 -4.47
N LYS A 85 -7.61 -12.56 -4.37
CA LYS A 85 -8.31 -11.93 -5.49
C LYS A 85 -7.61 -10.65 -5.92
N PRO A 86 -7.63 -10.35 -7.22
CA PRO A 86 -6.97 -9.16 -7.72
C PRO A 86 -7.72 -7.90 -7.30
N LEU A 87 -7.10 -7.13 -6.41
CA LEU A 87 -7.63 -5.88 -5.87
C LEU A 87 -6.87 -4.69 -6.44
N ALA A 88 -7.59 -3.62 -6.73
CA ALA A 88 -7.02 -2.36 -7.19
C ALA A 88 -7.44 -1.21 -6.30
N TRP A 89 -6.51 -0.28 -6.05
CA TRP A 89 -6.83 1.01 -5.50
C TRP A 89 -7.52 1.84 -6.58
N SER A 90 -8.85 1.90 -6.45
CA SER A 90 -9.77 2.49 -7.42
C SER A 90 -9.26 3.83 -7.96
N GLY A 91 -9.03 3.89 -9.28
CA GLY A 91 -8.69 5.12 -10.00
C GLY A 91 -7.26 5.64 -9.81
N VAL A 92 -6.39 4.91 -9.10
CA VAL A 92 -5.00 5.37 -8.83
C VAL A 92 -3.96 4.41 -9.40
N LEU A 93 -3.98 3.16 -8.95
CA LEU A 93 -3.02 2.14 -9.38
C LEU A 93 -3.78 0.90 -9.86
N PRO A 94 -3.79 0.63 -11.18
CA PRO A 94 -4.19 -0.68 -11.68
C PRO A 94 -3.35 -1.73 -10.96
N ASP A 95 -4.02 -2.77 -10.47
CA ASP A 95 -3.38 -4.00 -10.00
C ASP A 95 -2.59 -3.87 -8.70
N HIS A 96 -2.77 -2.76 -7.98
CA HIS A 96 -2.11 -2.55 -6.70
C HIS A 96 -3.10 -2.02 -5.66
N THR A 97 -3.02 -2.54 -4.43
CA THR A 97 -3.89 -2.13 -3.32
C THR A 97 -3.46 -0.80 -2.69
N GLY A 98 -2.30 -0.29 -3.07
CA GLY A 98 -1.66 0.89 -2.46
C GLY A 98 -0.98 0.59 -1.12
N PHE A 99 -0.99 -0.65 -0.64
CA PHE A 99 -0.25 -1.06 0.55
C PHE A 99 1.07 -1.71 0.13
N PRO A 100 2.23 -1.06 0.40
CA PRO A 100 3.52 -1.60 0.00
C PRO A 100 3.86 -2.88 0.76
N ARG A 101 4.75 -3.68 0.20
CA ARG A 101 5.36 -4.81 0.90
C ARG A 101 6.61 -4.30 1.63
N ASN A 102 6.70 -4.55 2.92
CA ASN A 102 7.92 -4.24 3.68
C ASN A 102 9.02 -5.22 3.29
N ILE A 103 10.25 -4.73 3.13
CA ILE A 103 11.43 -5.57 2.99
C ILE A 103 11.79 -6.06 4.41
N PRO A 104 11.84 -7.38 4.65
CA PRO A 104 12.05 -7.90 6.00
C PRO A 104 13.49 -7.60 6.47
N ILE A 105 13.61 -6.65 7.39
CA ILE A 105 14.90 -6.23 8.00
C ILE A 105 15.48 -7.34 8.89
N GLY A 106 14.63 -8.25 9.39
CA GLY A 106 15.03 -9.36 10.27
C GLY A 106 15.90 -10.43 9.61
N ALA A 107 16.10 -10.39 8.30
CA ALA A 107 16.94 -11.35 7.58
C ALA A 107 18.44 -11.00 7.59
N GLY A 108 18.83 -10.00 8.39
CA GLY A 108 20.20 -9.49 8.50
C GLY A 108 20.45 -8.28 7.58
N PRO A 109 21.44 -7.44 7.92
CA PRO A 109 21.73 -6.21 7.19
C PRO A 109 22.17 -6.48 5.75
N GLU A 110 22.92 -7.56 5.48
CA GLU A 110 23.42 -7.87 4.14
C GLU A 110 22.30 -8.18 3.15
N LEU A 111 21.35 -9.04 3.57
CA LEU A 111 20.20 -9.37 2.72
C LEU A 111 19.30 -8.16 2.51
N SER A 112 19.06 -7.38 3.56
CA SER A 112 18.27 -6.14 3.49
C SER A 112 18.87 -5.16 2.47
N SER A 113 20.16 -4.82 2.61
CA SER A 113 20.85 -3.93 1.67
C SER A 113 20.95 -4.51 0.26
N ARG A 114 20.98 -5.83 0.11
CA ARG A 114 20.92 -6.47 -1.22
C ARG A 114 19.55 -6.29 -1.87
N LEU A 115 18.47 -6.49 -1.12
CA LEU A 115 17.10 -6.32 -1.60
C LEU A 115 16.79 -4.86 -1.93
N GLU A 116 17.20 -3.92 -1.08
CA GLU A 116 17.08 -2.48 -1.33
C GLU A 116 17.78 -2.09 -2.65
N ARG A 117 19.05 -2.47 -2.81
CA ARG A 117 19.79 -2.21 -4.06
C ARG A 117 19.18 -2.87 -5.29
N LEU A 118 18.47 -3.99 -5.14
CA LEU A 118 17.74 -4.61 -6.24
C LEU A 118 16.53 -3.76 -6.63
N VAL A 119 15.73 -3.31 -5.66
CA VAL A 119 14.58 -2.43 -5.87
C VAL A 119 15.02 -1.13 -6.54
N ASP A 120 16.02 -0.45 -5.99
CA ASP A 120 16.53 0.83 -6.51
C ASP A 120 17.01 0.71 -7.95
N ARG A 121 17.75 -0.36 -8.27
CA ARG A 121 18.23 -0.59 -9.63
C ARG A 121 17.09 -0.78 -10.62
N GLN A 122 16.04 -1.52 -10.25
CA GLN A 122 14.89 -1.73 -11.13
C GLN A 122 14.08 -0.44 -11.30
N LEU A 123 13.84 0.29 -10.21
CA LEU A 123 13.10 1.56 -10.26
C LEU A 123 13.83 2.59 -11.14
N ASN A 124 15.13 2.78 -10.92
CA ASN A 124 15.94 3.70 -11.71
C ASN A 124 15.98 3.31 -13.19
N ARG A 125 16.06 2.02 -13.51
CA ARG A 125 15.98 1.54 -14.90
C ARG A 125 14.65 1.91 -15.54
N HIS A 126 13.55 1.74 -14.82
CA HIS A 126 12.22 2.08 -15.31
C HIS A 126 12.05 3.58 -15.55
N VAL A 127 12.47 4.42 -14.59
CA VAL A 127 12.44 5.89 -14.72
C VAL A 127 13.21 6.36 -15.95
N ARG A 128 14.45 5.88 -16.15
CA ARG A 128 15.26 6.22 -17.33
C ARG A 128 14.58 5.82 -18.64
N GLN A 129 13.87 4.69 -18.67
CA GLN A 129 13.12 4.28 -19.86
C GLN A 129 11.95 5.22 -20.17
N LEU A 130 11.22 5.66 -19.13
CA LEU A 130 10.13 6.63 -19.27
C LEU A 130 10.65 7.98 -19.77
N GLU A 131 11.74 8.49 -19.19
CA GLU A 131 12.39 9.74 -19.62
C GLU A 131 12.81 9.69 -21.10
N ARG A 132 13.45 8.59 -21.52
CA ARG A 132 13.84 8.38 -22.93
C ARG A 132 12.63 8.38 -23.87
N ARG A 133 11.54 7.72 -23.49
CA ARG A 133 10.29 7.69 -24.29
C ARG A 133 9.67 9.08 -24.36
N HIS A 134 9.64 9.82 -23.25
CA HIS A 134 9.12 11.18 -23.21
C HIS A 134 9.94 12.12 -24.11
N LYS A 135 11.27 12.12 -24.00
CA LYS A 135 12.16 12.92 -24.86
C LYS A 135 11.95 12.62 -26.36
N LYS A 136 11.81 11.35 -26.74
CA LYS A 136 11.50 10.95 -28.13
C LYS A 136 10.12 11.42 -28.61
N ARG A 137 9.11 11.45 -27.74
CA ARG A 137 7.77 11.99 -28.08
C ARG A 137 7.83 13.49 -28.29
N LEU A 138 8.52 14.23 -27.42
CA LEU A 138 8.72 15.67 -27.57
C LEU A 138 9.47 16.01 -28.85
N SER A 139 10.54 15.28 -29.19
CA SER A 139 11.29 15.54 -30.43
C SER A 139 10.48 15.25 -31.69
N LYS A 140 9.65 14.19 -31.70
CA LYS A 140 8.73 13.90 -32.81
C LYS A 140 7.61 14.94 -32.93
N ALA A 141 7.03 15.39 -31.82
CA ALA A 141 6.01 16.42 -31.82
C ALA A 141 6.56 17.76 -32.35
N GLY A 142 7.74 18.18 -31.89
CA GLY A 142 8.42 19.38 -32.38
C GLY A 142 8.77 19.31 -33.87
N ALA A 143 9.21 18.14 -34.36
CA ALA A 143 9.48 17.93 -35.79
C ALA A 143 8.21 17.97 -36.65
N SER A 144 7.07 17.49 -36.13
CA SER A 144 5.77 17.58 -36.81
C SER A 144 5.29 19.02 -36.93
N THR A 145 5.35 19.80 -35.85
CA THR A 145 4.94 21.22 -35.84
C THR A 145 5.83 22.08 -36.75
N ALA A 146 7.13 21.76 -36.86
CA ALA A 146 8.05 22.44 -37.76
C ALA A 146 7.81 22.14 -39.24
N ARG A 147 7.23 20.97 -39.56
CA ARG A 147 6.88 20.56 -40.93
C ARG A 147 5.58 21.23 -41.40
N THR A 148 4.56 21.31 -40.54
CA THR A 148 3.27 21.97 -40.85
C THR A 148 3.35 23.50 -41.00
N ARG A 149 4.44 24.14 -40.58
CA ARG A 149 4.66 25.59 -40.75
C ARG A 149 5.44 25.97 -42.02
N ARG A 150 5.89 24.99 -42.80
CA ARG A 150 6.66 25.21 -44.04
C ARG A 150 5.84 24.95 -45.31
N ASP A 151 4.58 24.57 -45.15
CA ASP A 151 3.56 24.45 -46.20
C ASP A 151 2.57 25.62 -46.06
#